data_AF-A0A2H0UQ78-F1
#
_entry.id   AF-A0A2H0UQ78-F1
#
_cell.length_a   1.000
_cell.length_b   1.000
_cell.length_c   1.000
_cell.angle_alpha   90.00
_cell.angle_beta   90.00
_cell.angle_gamma   90.00
#
_symmetry.space_group_name_H-M   'P 1'
#
loop_
_entity.id
_entity.type
_entity.pdbx_description
1 polymer ?
#
loop_
_entity_poly.entity_id
_entity_poly.type
_entity_poly.pdbx_seq_one_letter_code
_entity_poly.pdbx_strand_id
1 'polypeptide(L)'
;MKKSRTLSASENLVYFRPMNAYETIQAELKTALKESKPEKVMLLRGLVSAIKNEIIAKRAKDPQITELTEEEQIQVLSKEAKKRKEAVQAYNDGGRADLAEKEQRELDTIAQYLPAQMSEDDLKAVIKSVVESDGLTEFGPAMQAVMAKVKGQADGKQVSQFLKQKLENSDAF
;
A
#
# COMPACT_ATOMS: atom_id res chain seq x y z
N MET A 1 33.95 36.55 -7.84
CA MET A 1 32.75 36.40 -8.70
C MET A 1 32.16 35.01 -8.49
N LYS A 2 31.08 34.89 -7.70
CA LYS A 2 30.40 33.62 -7.42
C LYS A 2 29.41 33.36 -8.55
N LYS A 3 29.65 32.35 -9.38
CA LYS A 3 28.66 31.89 -10.37
C LYS A 3 27.53 31.18 -9.62
N SER A 4 26.41 31.88 -9.48
CA SER A 4 25.12 31.32 -9.07
C SER A 4 24.70 30.28 -10.10
N ARG A 5 24.76 29.00 -9.74
CA ARG A 5 24.10 27.93 -10.51
C ARG A 5 22.66 27.88 -10.03
N THR A 6 21.78 28.47 -10.83
CA THR A 6 20.34 28.22 -10.79
C THR A 6 20.13 26.73 -11.07
N LEU A 7 19.68 25.97 -10.09
CA LEU A 7 19.26 24.58 -10.27
C LEU A 7 17.86 24.57 -10.90
N SER A 8 17.71 23.78 -11.96
CA SER A 8 16.47 23.60 -12.71
C SER A 8 15.48 22.78 -11.90
N ALA A 9 14.19 23.14 -11.95
CA ALA A 9 13.08 22.47 -11.27
C ALA A 9 12.84 21.01 -11.72
N SER A 10 13.65 20.48 -12.64
CA SER A 10 13.56 19.12 -13.18
C SER A 10 14.52 18.10 -12.54
N GLU A 11 15.45 18.52 -11.66
CA GLU A 11 16.47 17.62 -11.08
C GLU A 11 16.05 16.96 -9.74
N ASN A 12 14.87 17.27 -9.20
CA ASN A 12 14.40 16.72 -7.92
C ASN A 12 13.59 15.41 -8.02
N LEU A 13 13.49 14.79 -9.20
CA LEU A 13 12.68 13.58 -9.40
C LEU A 13 13.47 12.26 -9.27
N VAL A 14 14.74 12.29 -8.85
CA VAL A 14 15.60 11.09 -8.76
C VAL A 14 16.35 11.00 -7.43
N TYR A 15 15.65 11.22 -6.30
CA TYR A 15 16.10 10.70 -5.01
C TYR A 15 15.44 9.36 -4.74
N PHE A 16 15.96 8.33 -5.41
CA PHE A 16 15.94 6.97 -4.89
C PHE A 16 16.68 6.98 -3.54
N ARG A 17 15.94 6.95 -2.43
CA ARG A 17 16.52 6.74 -1.10
C ARG A 17 15.51 5.97 -0.25
N PRO A 18 15.91 4.89 0.44
CA PRO A 18 15.03 4.16 1.36
C PRO A 18 14.82 5.04 2.60
N MET A 19 13.90 5.99 2.49
CA MET A 19 13.22 6.56 3.64
C MET A 19 11.97 5.72 3.83
N ASN A 20 11.90 5.09 5.00
CA ASN A 20 10.71 4.50 5.59
C ASN A 20 9.45 5.31 5.19
N ALA A 21 8.39 4.63 4.73
CA ALA A 21 7.23 5.26 4.11
C ALA A 21 6.60 6.34 5.02
N TYR A 22 6.63 6.13 6.33
CA TYR A 22 6.16 7.10 7.30
C TYR A 22 6.97 8.41 7.28
N GLU A 23 8.30 8.33 7.22
CA GLU A 23 9.14 9.52 7.17
C GLU A 23 8.95 10.30 5.86
N THR A 24 8.81 9.59 4.75
CA THR A 24 8.52 10.18 3.42
C THR A 24 7.20 10.94 3.45
N ILE A 25 6.13 10.33 3.97
CA ILE A 25 4.81 10.96 4.11
C ILE A 25 4.90 12.21 5.01
N GLN A 26 5.68 12.18 6.09
CA GLN A 26 5.87 13.36 6.95
C GLN A 26 6.60 14.51 6.22
N ALA A 27 7.64 14.20 5.45
CA ALA A 27 8.37 15.19 4.68
C ALA A 27 7.47 15.81 3.59
N GLU A 28 6.67 15.00 2.93
CA GLU A 28 5.68 15.47 1.95
C GLU A 28 4.57 16.29 2.59
N LEU A 29 4.11 15.92 3.79
CA LEU A 29 3.11 16.71 4.51
C LEU A 29 3.64 18.11 4.82
N LYS A 30 4.90 18.24 5.27
CA LYS A 30 5.55 19.54 5.49
C LYS A 30 5.61 20.36 4.19
N THR A 31 5.88 19.71 3.06
CA THR A 31 5.92 20.35 1.75
C THR A 31 4.53 20.81 1.30
N ALA A 32 3.52 19.93 1.41
CA ALA A 32 2.14 20.25 1.05
C ALA A 32 1.55 21.41 1.89
N LEU A 33 1.97 21.54 3.15
CA LEU A 33 1.62 22.69 3.99
C LEU A 33 2.21 24.00 3.47
N LYS A 34 3.48 23.99 3.07
CA LYS A 34 4.16 25.17 2.48
C LYS A 34 3.54 25.57 1.15
N GLU A 35 3.16 24.58 0.34
CA GLU A 35 2.54 24.77 -0.97
C GLU A 35 1.04 25.05 -0.89
N SER A 36 0.45 25.07 0.31
CA SER A 36 -0.99 25.31 0.52
C SER A 36 -1.88 24.40 -0.33
N LYS A 37 -1.57 23.09 -0.34
CA LYS A 37 -2.36 22.04 -1.03
C LYS A 37 -3.30 21.33 -0.05
N PRO A 38 -4.51 21.86 0.24
CA PRO A 38 -5.34 21.41 1.35
C PRO A 38 -5.76 19.93 1.25
N GLU A 39 -6.10 19.46 0.05
CA GLU A 39 -6.51 18.06 -0.17
C GLU A 39 -5.35 17.10 0.13
N LYS A 40 -4.16 17.38 -0.43
CA LYS A 40 -2.95 16.58 -0.16
C LYS A 40 -2.57 16.63 1.32
N VAL A 41 -2.69 17.78 1.98
CA VAL A 41 -2.47 17.91 3.43
C VAL A 41 -3.42 17.02 4.23
N MET A 42 -4.71 16.99 3.87
CA MET A 42 -5.71 16.18 4.57
C MET A 42 -5.41 14.68 4.43
N LEU A 43 -5.14 14.23 3.20
CA LEU A 43 -4.77 12.84 2.94
C LEU A 43 -3.52 12.43 3.73
N LEU A 44 -2.43 13.19 3.62
CA LEU A 44 -1.16 12.84 4.27
C LEU A 44 -1.27 12.85 5.81
N ARG A 45 -2.05 13.77 6.40
CA ARG A 45 -2.36 13.73 7.84
C ARG A 45 -3.14 12.47 8.22
N GLY A 46 -4.08 12.05 7.37
CA GLY A 46 -4.81 10.80 7.52
C GLY A 46 -3.88 9.59 7.57
N LEU A 47 -2.95 9.48 6.61
CA LEU A 47 -1.97 8.40 6.54
C LEU A 47 -1.02 8.38 7.75
N VAL A 48 -0.50 9.54 8.16
CA VAL A 48 0.32 9.68 9.39
C VAL A 48 -0.46 9.19 10.61
N SER A 49 -1.75 9.53 10.69
CA SER A 49 -2.61 9.13 11.80
C SER A 49 -2.88 7.62 11.79
N ALA A 50 -3.12 7.04 10.61
CA ALA A 50 -3.31 5.60 10.46
C ALA A 50 -2.08 4.81 10.94
N ILE A 51 -0.88 5.23 10.56
CA ILE A 51 0.38 4.60 11.01
C ILE A 51 0.54 4.74 12.53
N LYS A 52 0.30 5.93 13.08
CA LYS A 52 0.37 6.16 14.53
C LYS A 52 -0.64 5.32 15.31
N ASN A 53 -1.86 5.18 14.80
CA ASN A 53 -2.90 4.36 15.42
C ASN A 53 -2.49 2.89 15.47
N GLU A 54 -1.86 2.37 14.41
CA GLU A 54 -1.32 1.00 14.41
C GLU A 54 -0.17 0.84 15.43
N ILE A 55 0.72 1.84 15.56
CA ILE A 55 1.76 1.85 16.62
C ILE A 55 1.11 1.77 18.00
N ILE A 56 0.08 2.58 18.27
CA ILE A 56 -0.64 2.57 19.56
C ILE A 56 -1.29 1.20 19.80
N ALA A 57 -1.94 0.62 18.78
CA ALA A 57 -2.59 -0.67 18.88
C ALA A 57 -1.60 -1.81 19.16
N LYS A 58 -0.41 -1.78 18.54
CA LYS A 58 0.67 -2.73 18.83
C LYS A 58 1.29 -2.49 20.20
N ARG A 59 1.49 -1.22 20.60
CA ARG A 59 2.03 -0.85 21.92
C ARG A 59 1.16 -1.34 23.07
N ALA A 60 -0.16 -1.42 22.87
CA ALA A 60 -1.08 -1.99 23.85
C ALA A 60 -0.81 -3.48 24.13
N LYS A 61 -0.15 -4.20 23.20
CA LYS A 61 0.26 -5.61 23.36
C LYS A 61 1.72 -5.75 23.81
N ASP A 62 2.58 -4.85 23.34
CA ASP A 62 3.99 -4.80 23.70
C ASP A 62 4.43 -3.32 23.89
N PRO A 63 4.61 -2.85 25.13
CA PRO A 63 4.99 -1.48 25.43
C PRO A 63 6.31 -1.01 24.81
N GLN A 64 7.19 -1.93 24.39
CA GLN A 64 8.48 -1.57 23.76
C GLN A 64 8.31 -1.10 22.31
N ILE A 65 7.16 -1.35 21.68
CA ILE A 65 6.90 -0.95 20.29
C ILE A 65 6.73 0.57 20.21
N THR A 66 7.74 1.23 19.65
CA THR A 66 7.75 2.68 19.42
C THR A 66 7.49 3.06 17.97
N GLU A 67 7.73 2.16 17.03
CA GLU A 67 7.60 2.34 15.59
C GLU A 67 7.11 1.06 14.90
N LEU A 68 6.67 1.20 13.64
CA LEU A 68 6.33 0.08 12.77
C LEU A 68 7.53 -0.29 11.90
N THR A 69 7.68 -1.57 11.61
CA THR A 69 8.60 -2.00 10.54
C THR A 69 8.12 -1.49 9.18
N GLU A 70 8.99 -1.48 8.17
CA GLU A 70 8.60 -1.08 6.80
C GLU A 70 7.44 -1.92 6.27
N GLU A 71 7.45 -3.21 6.55
CA GLU A 71 6.40 -4.15 6.15
C GLU A 71 5.05 -3.80 6.76
N GLU A 72 5.06 -3.44 8.03
CA GLU A 72 3.86 -3.05 8.78
C GLU A 72 3.31 -1.71 8.28
N GLN A 73 4.18 -0.78 7.90
CA GLN A 73 3.74 0.48 7.27
C GLN A 73 3.10 0.22 5.92
N ILE A 74 3.72 -0.62 5.08
CA ILE A 74 3.15 -1.04 3.80
C ILE A 74 1.78 -1.66 4.05
N GLN A 75 1.62 -2.53 5.04
CA GLN A 75 0.32 -3.11 5.38
C GLN A 75 -0.73 -2.07 5.76
N VAL A 76 -0.36 -1.05 6.56
CA VAL A 76 -1.28 0.06 6.89
C VAL A 76 -1.66 0.83 5.64
N LEU A 77 -0.70 1.19 4.78
CA LEU A 77 -0.95 1.94 3.55
C LEU A 77 -1.76 1.14 2.53
N SER A 78 -1.54 -0.17 2.41
CA SER A 78 -2.35 -1.06 1.57
C SER A 78 -3.80 -1.11 2.04
N LYS A 79 -4.04 -1.14 3.37
CA LYS A 79 -5.40 -1.05 3.93
C LYS A 79 -6.05 0.30 3.57
N GLU A 80 -5.32 1.40 3.66
CA GLU A 80 -5.83 2.72 3.30
C GLU A 80 -6.13 2.85 1.80
N ALA A 81 -5.27 2.31 0.93
CA ALA A 81 -5.51 2.24 -0.51
C ALA A 81 -6.76 1.41 -0.84
N LYS A 82 -6.92 0.25 -0.19
CA LYS A 82 -8.09 -0.61 -0.35
C LYS A 82 -9.39 0.11 -0.01
N LYS A 83 -9.42 0.87 1.10
CA LYS A 83 -10.59 1.69 1.46
C LYS A 83 -10.96 2.68 0.37
N ARG A 84 -9.98 3.31 -0.29
CA ARG A 84 -10.25 4.22 -1.43
C ARG A 84 -10.80 3.46 -2.62
N LYS A 85 -10.21 2.32 -2.98
CA LYS A 85 -10.71 1.47 -4.07
C LYS A 85 -12.17 1.05 -3.85
N GLU A 86 -12.51 0.61 -2.63
CA GLU A 86 -13.88 0.25 -2.24
C GLU A 86 -14.82 1.47 -2.29
N ALA A 87 -14.35 2.66 -1.85
CA ALA A 87 -15.13 3.90 -1.91
C ALA A 87 -15.35 4.41 -3.35
N VAL A 88 -14.35 4.32 -4.22
CA VAL A 88 -14.49 4.62 -5.66
C VAL A 88 -15.63 3.81 -6.27
N GLN A 89 -15.63 2.49 -6.02
CA GLN A 89 -16.69 1.62 -6.52
C GLN A 89 -18.05 2.00 -5.94
N ALA A 90 -18.15 2.16 -4.61
CA ALA A 90 -19.41 2.52 -3.96
C ALA A 90 -19.98 3.87 -4.45
N TYR A 91 -19.14 4.88 -4.69
CA TYR A 91 -19.58 6.17 -5.22
C TYR A 91 -19.99 6.08 -6.69
N ASN A 92 -19.30 5.30 -7.51
CA ASN A 92 -19.72 5.04 -8.90
C ASN A 92 -21.07 4.34 -8.95
N ASP A 93 -21.26 3.29 -8.15
CA ASP A 93 -22.53 2.55 -8.05
C ASP A 93 -23.68 3.47 -7.58
N GLY A 94 -23.36 4.46 -6.74
CA GLY A 94 -24.29 5.49 -6.27
C GLY A 94 -24.47 6.70 -7.20
N GLY A 95 -23.85 6.71 -8.38
CA GLY A 95 -23.93 7.84 -9.33
C GLY A 95 -23.24 9.13 -8.87
N ARG A 96 -22.29 9.04 -7.95
CA ARG A 96 -21.53 10.15 -7.36
C ARG A 96 -20.12 10.23 -7.92
N ALA A 97 -20.00 10.48 -9.22
CA ALA A 97 -18.73 10.54 -9.93
C ALA A 97 -17.76 11.58 -9.34
N ASP A 98 -18.27 12.69 -8.81
CA ASP A 98 -17.49 13.73 -8.12
C ASP A 98 -16.71 13.18 -6.91
N LEU A 99 -17.35 12.31 -6.13
CA LEU A 99 -16.74 11.67 -4.97
C LEU A 99 -15.83 10.50 -5.38
N ALA A 100 -16.22 9.74 -6.41
CA ALA A 100 -15.39 8.66 -6.95
C ALA A 100 -14.06 9.19 -7.49
N GLU A 101 -14.06 10.29 -8.24
CA GLU A 101 -12.83 10.93 -8.73
C GLU A 101 -11.94 11.42 -7.60
N LYS A 102 -12.52 11.93 -6.51
CA LYS A 102 -11.75 12.35 -5.34
C LYS A 102 -11.05 11.15 -4.68
N GLU A 103 -11.78 10.07 -4.41
CA GLU A 103 -11.18 8.85 -3.83
C GLU A 103 -10.13 8.24 -4.77
N GLN A 104 -10.33 8.32 -6.09
CA GLN A 104 -9.35 7.86 -7.07
C GLN A 104 -8.04 8.68 -7.00
N ARG A 105 -8.13 10.02 -6.90
CA ARG A 105 -6.93 10.86 -6.72
C ARG A 105 -6.19 10.55 -5.42
N GLU A 106 -6.93 10.26 -4.35
CA GLU A 106 -6.33 9.85 -3.08
C GLU A 106 -5.67 8.47 -3.19
N LEU A 107 -6.32 7.50 -3.86
CA LEU A 107 -5.77 6.18 -4.15
C LEU A 107 -4.45 6.28 -4.93
N ASP A 108 -4.42 7.05 -6.01
CA ASP A 108 -3.24 7.25 -6.84
C ASP A 108 -2.10 7.92 -6.07
N THR A 109 -2.42 8.76 -5.09
CA THR A 109 -1.43 9.36 -4.20
C THR A 109 -0.88 8.34 -3.20
N ILE A 110 -1.73 7.49 -2.61
CA ILE A 110 -1.29 6.44 -1.68
C ILE A 110 -0.41 5.41 -2.41
N ALA A 111 -0.74 5.07 -3.65
CA ALA A 111 0.00 4.08 -4.45
C ALA A 111 1.48 4.44 -4.64
N GLN A 112 1.85 5.72 -4.56
CA GLN A 112 3.25 6.17 -4.65
C GLN A 112 4.10 5.73 -3.45
N TYR A 113 3.48 5.34 -2.33
CA TYR A 113 4.15 4.85 -1.13
C TYR A 113 4.13 3.33 -1.00
N LEU A 114 3.56 2.63 -1.97
CA LEU A 114 3.43 1.18 -1.98
C LEU A 114 4.37 0.57 -3.04
N PRO A 115 4.83 -0.68 -2.82
CA PRO A 115 5.38 -1.48 -3.90
C PRO A 115 4.36 -1.57 -5.05
N ALA A 116 4.87 -1.73 -6.28
CA ALA A 116 4.02 -2.02 -7.43
C ALA A 116 3.08 -3.19 -7.11
N GLN A 117 1.78 -2.96 -7.23
CA GLN A 117 0.78 -3.98 -6.93
C GLN A 117 0.73 -4.97 -8.08
N MET A 118 0.67 -6.26 -7.74
CA MET A 118 0.50 -7.33 -8.73
C MET A 118 -0.88 -7.26 -9.35
N SER A 119 -0.98 -7.64 -10.62
CA SER A 119 -2.28 -7.91 -11.22
C SER A 119 -2.90 -9.17 -10.59
N GLU A 120 -4.21 -9.35 -10.76
CA GLU A 120 -4.88 -10.57 -10.28
C GLU A 120 -4.31 -11.82 -10.96
N ASP A 121 -3.99 -11.72 -12.25
CA ASP A 121 -3.46 -12.85 -13.03
C ASP A 121 -2.03 -13.22 -12.60
N ASP A 122 -1.18 -12.22 -12.34
CA ASP A 122 0.17 -12.47 -11.80
C ASP A 122 0.09 -13.09 -10.40
N LEU A 123 -0.84 -12.61 -9.55
CA LEU A 123 -1.05 -13.18 -8.22
C LEU A 123 -1.52 -14.63 -8.31
N LYS A 124 -2.47 -14.94 -9.20
CA LYS A 124 -2.92 -16.32 -9.45
C LYS A 124 -1.77 -17.20 -9.95
N ALA A 125 -0.92 -16.70 -10.84
CA ALA A 125 0.25 -17.42 -11.33
C ALA A 125 1.25 -17.75 -10.18
N VAL A 126 1.50 -16.81 -9.27
CA VAL A 126 2.34 -17.05 -8.08
C VAL A 126 1.71 -18.12 -7.16
N ILE A 127 0.41 -18.02 -6.90
CA ILE A 127 -0.33 -18.99 -6.07
C ILE A 127 -0.24 -20.38 -6.70
N LYS A 128 -0.49 -20.49 -8.01
CA LYS A 128 -0.40 -21.74 -8.76
C LYS A 128 0.99 -22.35 -8.64
N SER A 129 2.04 -21.55 -8.83
CA SER A 129 3.42 -22.01 -8.68
C SER A 129 3.71 -22.51 -7.26
N VAL A 130 3.25 -21.82 -6.21
CA VAL A 130 3.44 -22.28 -4.82
C VAL A 130 2.73 -23.60 -4.54
N VAL A 131 1.49 -23.77 -5.01
CA VAL A 131 0.72 -24.99 -4.75
C VAL A 131 1.27 -26.17 -5.56
N GLU A 132 1.57 -25.97 -6.84
CA GLU A 132 1.94 -27.05 -7.76
C GLU A 132 3.43 -27.38 -7.72
N SER A 133 4.31 -26.36 -7.70
CA SER A 133 5.76 -26.57 -7.78
C SER A 133 6.38 -26.86 -6.42
N ASP A 134 5.96 -26.13 -5.37
CA ASP A 134 6.48 -26.32 -4.01
C ASP A 134 5.73 -27.45 -3.28
N GLY A 135 4.67 -28.02 -3.89
CA GLY A 135 3.89 -29.13 -3.35
C GLY A 135 3.08 -28.79 -2.10
N LEU A 136 2.80 -27.50 -1.87
CA LEU A 136 2.13 -27.02 -0.67
C LEU A 136 0.60 -27.05 -0.86
N THR A 137 -0.03 -28.16 -0.47
CA THR A 137 -1.49 -28.34 -0.52
C THR A 137 -2.22 -27.87 0.74
N GLU A 138 -1.49 -27.70 1.84
CA GLU A 138 -2.05 -27.19 3.09
C GLU A 138 -2.11 -25.67 3.08
N PHE A 139 -3.26 -25.11 3.45
CA PHE A 139 -3.51 -23.67 3.37
C PHE A 139 -2.49 -22.84 4.16
N GLY A 140 -2.13 -23.25 5.39
CA GLY A 140 -1.21 -22.50 6.25
C GLY A 140 0.19 -22.34 5.63
N PRO A 141 0.89 -23.44 5.31
CA PRO A 141 2.19 -23.41 4.64
C PRO A 141 2.15 -22.68 3.30
N ALA A 142 1.14 -22.93 2.46
CA ALA A 142 1.00 -22.25 1.17
C ALA A 142 0.79 -20.74 1.34
N MET A 143 -0.02 -20.31 2.30
CA MET A 143 -0.23 -18.89 2.61
C MET A 143 1.08 -18.20 3.01
N GLN A 144 1.89 -18.84 3.86
CA GLN A 144 3.18 -18.32 4.27
C GLN A 144 4.13 -18.17 3.07
N ALA A 145 4.21 -19.19 2.21
CA ALA A 145 5.06 -19.18 1.03
C ALA A 145 4.62 -18.12 -0.01
N VAL A 146 3.32 -18.00 -0.27
CA VAL A 146 2.80 -16.96 -1.18
C VAL A 146 3.07 -15.57 -0.61
N MET A 147 2.73 -15.31 0.65
CA MET A 147 2.94 -13.99 1.27
C MET A 147 4.41 -13.57 1.29
N ALA A 148 5.35 -14.52 1.41
CA ALA A 148 6.77 -14.25 1.27
C ALA A 148 7.16 -13.82 -0.14
N LYS A 149 6.53 -14.40 -1.18
CA LYS A 149 6.75 -14.06 -2.60
C LYS A 149 6.07 -12.75 -3.03
N VAL A 150 4.90 -12.41 -2.44
CA VAL A 150 4.10 -11.22 -2.84
C VAL A 150 4.17 -10.05 -1.86
N LYS A 151 5.21 -10.03 -1.02
CA LYS A 151 5.36 -9.12 0.12
C LYS A 151 5.07 -7.65 -0.23
N GLY A 152 3.94 -7.14 0.26
CA GLY A 152 3.52 -5.75 0.05
C GLY A 152 2.95 -5.43 -1.34
N GLN A 153 2.92 -6.41 -2.24
CA GLN A 153 2.45 -6.27 -3.63
C GLN A 153 1.05 -6.85 -3.85
N ALA A 154 0.48 -7.52 -2.85
CA ALA A 154 -0.88 -8.05 -2.90
C ALA A 154 -1.58 -7.93 -1.53
N ASP A 155 -2.90 -7.79 -1.55
CA ASP A 155 -3.75 -7.79 -0.35
C ASP A 155 -3.86 -9.21 0.22
N GLY A 156 -3.53 -9.38 1.50
CA GLY A 156 -3.56 -10.68 2.16
C GLY A 156 -4.95 -11.35 2.17
N LYS A 157 -6.05 -10.57 2.14
CA LYS A 157 -7.40 -11.16 2.00
C LYS A 157 -7.60 -11.72 0.59
N GLN A 158 -7.18 -10.99 -0.44
CA GLN A 158 -7.22 -11.46 -1.83
C GLN A 158 -6.35 -12.71 -2.02
N VAL A 159 -5.12 -12.72 -1.48
CA VAL A 159 -4.24 -13.90 -1.49
C VAL A 159 -4.94 -15.10 -0.84
N SER A 160 -5.54 -14.90 0.35
CA SER A 160 -6.28 -15.94 1.07
C SER A 160 -7.45 -16.48 0.26
N GLN A 161 -8.23 -15.62 -0.38
CA GLN A 161 -9.37 -16.00 -1.21
C GLN A 161 -8.94 -16.84 -2.41
N PHE A 162 -7.96 -16.36 -3.18
CA PHE A 162 -7.46 -17.05 -4.36
C PHE A 162 -6.76 -18.36 -4.00
N LEU A 163 -6.00 -18.41 -2.91
CA LEU A 163 -5.37 -19.64 -2.44
C LEU A 163 -6.43 -20.69 -2.06
N LYS A 164 -7.48 -20.31 -1.34
CA LYS A 164 -8.60 -21.23 -1.05
C LYS A 164 -9.25 -21.75 -2.33
N GLN A 165 -9.51 -20.87 -3.28
CA GLN A 165 -10.07 -21.25 -4.58
C GLN A 165 -9.18 -22.27 -5.30
N LYS A 166 -7.86 -22.08 -5.33
CA LYS A 166 -6.93 -23.02 -5.95
C LYS A 166 -6.90 -24.37 -5.24
N LEU A 167 -6.95 -24.39 -3.91
CA LEU A 167 -6.92 -25.63 -3.12
C LEU A 167 -8.24 -26.41 -3.20
N GLU A 168 -9.38 -25.72 -3.30
CA GLU A 168 -10.71 -26.34 -3.40
C GLU A 168 -11.06 -26.77 -4.83
N ASN A 169 -10.61 -26.03 -5.86
CA ASN A 169 -10.94 -26.28 -7.26
C ASN A 169 -9.72 -26.07 -8.17
N SER A 170 -8.89 -27.10 -8.32
CA SER A 170 -7.65 -27.01 -9.11
C SER A 170 -7.85 -26.69 -10.60
N ASP A 171 -8.99 -27.08 -11.18
CA ASP A 171 -9.26 -26.95 -12.62
C ASP A 171 -9.89 -25.59 -13.02
N ALA A 172 -10.35 -24.80 -12.04
CA ALA A 172 -11.07 -23.53 -12.26
C ALA A 172 -10.25 -22.29 -11.83
N PHE A 173 -8.95 -22.46 -11.61
CA PHE A 173 -8.00 -21.45 -11.13
C PHE A 173 -6.77 -21.39 -12.03
#